data_AF-A0AAU4SXG8-F1
#
_entry.id   AF-A0AAU4SXG8-F1
#
_cell.length_a   1.000
_cell.length_b   1.000
_cell.length_c   1.000
_cell.angle_alpha   90.00
_cell.angle_beta   90.00
_cell.angle_gamma   90.00
#
_symmetry.space_group_name_H-M   'P 1'
#
loop_
_entity.id
_entity.type
_entity.pdbx_description
1 polymer ?
#
loop_
_entity_poly.entity_id
_entity_poly.type
_entity_poly.pdbx_seq_one_letter_code
_entity_poly.pdbx_strand_id
1 'polypeptide(L)'
;MEFEFSFIVDGISVDDESAVSALYENYDALLLAQSGRVVLVVTGEGPNSVIAAHGLINSLKNDFPQISVLRIDGDLVGVSDIAARVERTRQNVDQWVRGVRHKGDGSSFPASEGVVGRSLVWRWAEVNEWLETQGLGDGVNRPKRDEALMIDLLVSQSLQAMQQGRPALEVVAEQDERVNDRMAVMHLLGEAVQDRDFLDRLQALPRKDSHRLKVVCSVLLDPLSKVVEQLGPEELSGALAAISPEGELHLTPIAATRLPGTVPIQELGLGKSATVGDLILLQRNGRIDRGTPLALSFA
;
A
#
# COMPACT_ATOMS: atom_id res chain seq x y z
N MET A 1 0.08 15.22 1.57
CA MET A 1 -1.34 15.61 1.64
C MET A 1 -2.04 14.58 2.50
N GLU A 2 -3.01 14.99 3.29
CA GLU A 2 -3.79 14.11 4.13
C GLU A 2 -5.10 13.73 3.43
N PHE A 3 -5.49 12.47 3.55
CA PHE A 3 -6.69 11.89 2.96
C PHE A 3 -7.45 11.08 4.01
N GLU A 4 -8.77 11.20 4.03
CA GLU A 4 -9.64 10.33 4.83
C GLU A 4 -10.11 9.15 3.99
N PHE A 5 -10.03 7.96 4.59
CA PHE A 5 -10.48 6.70 4.00
C PHE A 5 -11.56 6.08 4.87
N SER A 6 -12.59 5.54 4.22
CA SER A 6 -13.55 4.63 4.85
C SER A 6 -13.34 3.25 4.24
N PHE A 7 -12.86 2.30 5.01
CA PHE A 7 -12.63 0.93 4.56
C PHE A 7 -13.68 -0.01 5.12
N ILE A 8 -14.22 -0.89 4.28
CA ILE A 8 -14.95 -2.07 4.75
C ILE A 8 -13.92 -3.09 5.21
N VAL A 9 -13.99 -3.49 6.48
CA VAL A 9 -13.03 -4.40 7.11
C VAL A 9 -13.72 -5.64 7.69
N ASP A 10 -12.93 -6.69 7.88
CA ASP A 10 -13.31 -7.92 8.59
C ASP A 10 -12.21 -8.30 9.61
N GLY A 11 -12.51 -9.25 10.50
CA GLY A 11 -11.58 -9.73 11.53
C GLY A 11 -11.46 -8.82 12.76
N ILE A 12 -12.30 -7.79 12.85
CA ILE A 12 -12.42 -6.90 14.01
C ILE A 12 -13.89 -6.58 14.29
N SER A 13 -14.23 -6.36 15.56
CA SER A 13 -15.57 -5.97 16.00
C SER A 13 -15.56 -4.62 16.71
N VAL A 14 -16.65 -3.88 16.59
CA VAL A 14 -16.90 -2.64 17.37
C VAL A 14 -17.08 -2.92 18.87
N ASP A 15 -17.39 -4.17 19.23
CA ASP A 15 -17.53 -4.59 20.63
C ASP A 15 -16.19 -4.96 21.27
N ASP A 16 -15.09 -5.01 20.50
CA ASP A 16 -13.74 -5.22 21.04
C ASP A 16 -13.14 -3.88 21.48
N GLU A 17 -13.44 -3.49 22.73
CA GLU A 17 -12.96 -2.23 23.31
C GLU A 17 -11.43 -2.08 23.24
N SER A 18 -10.69 -3.18 23.33
CA SER A 18 -9.22 -3.16 23.29
C SER A 18 -8.71 -2.80 21.90
N ALA A 19 -9.29 -3.41 20.86
CA ALA A 19 -8.94 -3.13 19.48
C ALA A 19 -9.40 -1.72 19.05
N VAL A 20 -10.59 -1.28 19.52
CA VAL A 20 -11.09 0.07 19.27
C VAL A 20 -10.18 1.12 19.91
N SER A 21 -9.77 0.95 21.17
CA SER A 21 -8.85 1.89 21.84
C SER A 21 -7.51 1.96 21.12
N ALA A 22 -6.94 0.81 20.73
CA ALA A 22 -5.66 0.77 20.03
C ALA A 22 -5.72 1.42 18.64
N LEU A 23 -6.82 1.29 17.91
CA LEU A 23 -7.03 1.96 16.62
C LEU A 23 -7.16 3.48 16.79
N TYR A 24 -7.91 3.93 17.80
CA TYR A 24 -8.05 5.35 18.08
C TYR A 24 -6.72 5.98 18.51
N GLU A 25 -5.97 5.33 19.42
CA GLU A 25 -4.71 5.87 19.95
C GLU A 25 -3.59 5.91 18.92
N ASN A 26 -3.48 4.89 18.05
CA ASN A 26 -2.35 4.78 17.11
C ASN A 26 -2.63 5.41 15.74
N TYR A 27 -3.90 5.49 15.33
CA TYR A 27 -4.29 5.90 13.98
C TYR A 27 -5.36 6.99 13.93
N ASP A 28 -5.81 7.51 15.07
CA ASP A 28 -6.99 8.40 15.17
C ASP A 28 -8.20 7.83 14.41
N ALA A 29 -8.32 6.50 14.43
CA ALA A 29 -9.27 5.78 13.60
C ALA A 29 -10.57 5.47 14.36
N LEU A 30 -11.68 5.51 13.63
CA LEU A 30 -13.01 5.20 14.14
C LEU A 30 -13.54 3.91 13.52
N LEU A 31 -14.08 3.03 14.36
CA LEU A 31 -14.72 1.79 13.93
C LEU A 31 -16.24 1.91 14.06
N LEU A 32 -16.96 1.67 12.96
CA LEU A 32 -18.42 1.84 12.89
C LEU A 32 -19.07 0.53 12.42
N ALA A 33 -20.19 0.15 13.04
CA ALA A 33 -21.01 -0.96 12.56
C ALA A 33 -22.18 -0.42 11.72
N GLN A 34 -22.17 -0.70 10.42
CA GLN A 34 -23.20 -0.24 9.49
C GLN A 34 -23.79 -1.42 8.71
N SER A 35 -25.09 -1.68 8.89
CA SER A 35 -25.84 -2.70 8.15
C SER A 35 -25.19 -4.10 8.17
N GLY A 36 -24.63 -4.50 9.31
CA GLY A 36 -23.95 -5.79 9.49
C GLY A 36 -22.53 -5.85 8.91
N ARG A 37 -21.93 -4.70 8.57
CA ARG A 37 -20.54 -4.57 8.16
C ARG A 37 -19.80 -3.65 9.11
N VAL A 38 -18.49 -3.84 9.23
CA VAL A 38 -17.62 -2.96 9.98
C VAL A 38 -16.92 -2.01 9.00
N VAL A 39 -16.98 -0.72 9.30
CA VAL A 39 -16.36 0.37 8.55
C VAL A 39 -15.28 0.99 9.42
N LEU A 40 -14.05 1.02 8.93
CA LEU A 40 -12.92 1.71 9.55
C LEU A 40 -12.74 3.06 8.85
N VAL A 41 -12.95 4.16 9.57
CA VAL A 41 -12.65 5.52 9.11
C VAL A 41 -11.30 5.93 9.68
N VAL A 42 -10.38 6.32 8.82
CA VAL A 42 -8.99 6.57 9.19
C VAL A 42 -8.33 7.54 8.21
N THR A 43 -7.40 8.36 8.70
CA THR A 43 -6.62 9.26 7.85
C THR A 43 -5.28 8.65 7.44
N GLY A 44 -4.83 8.99 6.24
CA GLY A 44 -3.55 8.58 5.71
C GLY A 44 -2.87 9.69 4.94
N GLU A 45 -1.55 9.74 5.01
CA GLU A 45 -0.74 10.76 4.34
C GLU A 45 -0.04 10.21 3.11
N GLY A 46 0.00 11.02 2.04
CA GLY A 46 0.76 10.67 0.85
C GLY A 46 0.77 11.76 -0.24
N PRO A 47 1.48 11.51 -1.34
CA PRO A 47 1.50 12.37 -2.52
C PRO A 47 0.22 12.30 -3.34
N ASN A 48 -0.57 11.23 -3.20
CA ASN A 48 -1.91 11.06 -3.72
C ASN A 48 -2.66 10.02 -2.88
N SER A 49 -3.98 9.93 -3.07
CA SER A 49 -4.85 9.06 -2.26
C SER A 49 -4.50 7.57 -2.40
N VAL A 50 -4.06 7.11 -3.58
CA VAL A 50 -3.68 5.71 -3.83
C VAL A 50 -2.44 5.32 -3.04
N ILE A 51 -1.39 6.15 -3.08
CA ILE A 51 -0.15 5.92 -2.33
C ILE A 51 -0.41 6.01 -0.82
N ALA A 52 -1.21 7.00 -0.37
CA ALA A 52 -1.61 7.14 1.03
C ALA A 52 -2.37 5.90 1.52
N ALA A 53 -3.35 5.42 0.76
CA ALA A 53 -4.11 4.21 1.09
C ALA A 53 -3.20 2.98 1.16
N HIS A 54 -2.30 2.80 0.19
CA HIS A 54 -1.38 1.66 0.17
C HIS A 54 -0.45 1.65 1.40
N GLY A 55 0.13 2.80 1.75
CA GLY A 55 0.95 2.94 2.96
C GLY A 55 0.15 2.61 4.22
N LEU A 56 -1.03 3.21 4.35
CA LEU A 56 -1.93 3.02 5.48
C LEU A 56 -2.38 1.56 5.66
N ILE A 57 -2.79 0.88 4.58
CA ILE A 57 -3.19 -0.52 4.60
C ILE A 57 -2.04 -1.42 5.06
N ASN A 58 -0.81 -1.15 4.59
CA ASN A 58 0.36 -1.93 5.00
C ASN A 58 0.70 -1.71 6.48
N SER A 59 0.63 -0.47 6.98
CA SER A 59 0.84 -0.18 8.40
C SER A 59 -0.22 -0.84 9.27
N LEU A 60 -1.51 -0.70 8.91
CA LEU A 60 -2.63 -1.34 9.61
C LEU A 60 -2.47 -2.86 9.67
N LYS A 61 -2.01 -3.48 8.58
CA LYS A 61 -1.79 -4.92 8.52
C LYS A 61 -0.64 -5.38 9.42
N ASN A 62 0.40 -4.57 9.58
CA ASN A 62 1.53 -4.88 10.45
C ASN A 62 1.14 -4.80 11.93
N ASP A 63 0.40 -3.76 12.31
CA ASP A 63 0.02 -3.51 13.71
C ASP A 63 -1.20 -4.32 14.14
N PHE A 64 -2.10 -4.63 13.19
CA PHE A 64 -3.33 -5.40 13.40
C PHE A 64 -3.48 -6.52 12.36
N PRO A 65 -2.70 -7.62 12.47
CA PRO A 65 -2.74 -8.73 11.51
C PRO A 65 -4.10 -9.41 11.35
N GLN A 66 -4.99 -9.25 12.34
CA GLN A 66 -6.36 -9.75 12.31
C GLN A 66 -7.28 -8.91 11.42
N ILE A 67 -6.96 -7.63 11.16
CA ILE A 67 -7.79 -6.76 10.33
C ILE A 67 -7.57 -7.11 8.85
N SER A 68 -8.66 -7.45 8.18
CA SER A 68 -8.67 -7.65 6.74
C SER A 68 -9.42 -6.52 6.06
N VAL A 69 -8.70 -5.65 5.36
CA VAL A 69 -9.31 -4.62 4.50
C VAL A 69 -9.90 -5.29 3.27
N LEU A 70 -11.21 -5.14 3.05
CA LEU A 70 -11.94 -5.81 1.97
C LEU A 70 -12.10 -4.94 0.73
N ARG A 71 -12.38 -3.66 0.92
CA ARG A 71 -12.54 -2.61 -0.10
C ARG A 71 -12.73 -1.26 0.56
N ILE A 72 -12.71 -0.19 -0.22
CA ILE A 72 -13.16 1.13 0.19
C ILE A 72 -14.70 1.18 0.24
N ASP A 73 -15.23 1.94 1.19
CA ASP A 73 -16.62 2.37 1.17
C ASP A 73 -16.75 3.61 0.28
N GLY A 74 -17.73 3.61 -0.61
CA GLY A 74 -17.92 4.68 -1.58
C GLY A 74 -18.60 5.93 -1.02
N ASP A 75 -19.05 5.91 0.24
CA ASP A 75 -19.83 6.95 0.91
C ASP A 75 -20.94 7.50 -0.01
N LEU A 76 -21.85 6.61 -0.38
CA LEU A 76 -22.93 6.93 -1.32
C LEU A 76 -24.01 7.75 -0.62
N VAL A 77 -24.25 8.94 -1.14
CA VAL A 77 -25.19 9.93 -0.60
C VAL A 77 -26.32 10.21 -1.57
N GLY A 78 -27.53 10.37 -1.04
CA GLY A 78 -28.66 10.93 -1.78
C GLY A 78 -28.84 12.43 -1.51
N VAL A 79 -29.84 13.02 -2.16
CA VAL A 79 -30.21 14.45 -1.98
C VAL A 79 -30.44 14.81 -0.51
N SER A 80 -31.03 13.90 0.27
CA SER A 80 -31.33 14.13 1.68
C SER A 80 -30.08 14.18 2.54
N ASP A 81 -29.11 13.31 2.26
CA ASP A 81 -27.87 13.19 3.01
C ASP A 81 -26.96 14.39 2.70
N ILE A 82 -26.87 14.77 1.42
CA ILE A 82 -26.16 15.98 0.99
C ILE A 82 -26.75 17.20 1.69
N ALA A 83 -28.07 17.37 1.64
CA ALA A 83 -28.76 18.48 2.28
C ALA A 83 -28.48 18.56 3.79
N ALA A 84 -28.47 17.42 4.48
CA ALA A 84 -28.15 17.35 5.90
C ALA A 84 -26.69 17.73 6.18
N ARG A 85 -25.73 17.19 5.43
CA ARG A 85 -24.29 17.44 5.63
C ARG A 85 -23.90 18.91 5.40
N VAL A 86 -24.52 19.58 4.44
CA VAL A 86 -24.25 21.01 4.15
C VAL A 86 -25.21 21.99 4.83
N GLU A 87 -26.07 21.50 5.73
CA GLU A 87 -27.10 22.29 6.43
C GLU A 87 -28.01 23.10 5.47
N ARG A 88 -28.39 22.50 4.33
CA ARG A 88 -29.29 23.08 3.33
C ARG A 88 -30.59 22.30 3.22
N THR A 89 -31.56 22.89 2.51
CA THR A 89 -32.82 22.21 2.21
C THR A 89 -32.64 21.25 1.04
N ARG A 90 -33.43 20.18 1.00
CA ARG A 90 -33.48 19.25 -0.15
C ARG A 90 -33.77 19.96 -1.47
N GLN A 91 -34.64 20.98 -1.43
CA GLN A 91 -34.96 21.80 -2.60
C GLN A 91 -33.75 22.55 -3.16
N ASN A 92 -32.81 23.00 -2.32
CA ASN A 92 -31.59 23.63 -2.79
C ASN A 92 -30.70 22.63 -3.53
N VAL A 93 -30.54 21.43 -2.98
CA VAL A 93 -29.75 20.35 -3.61
C VAL A 93 -30.39 19.91 -4.93
N ASP A 94 -31.72 19.77 -4.98
CA ASP A 94 -32.44 19.47 -6.24
C ASP A 94 -32.21 20.53 -7.33
N GLN A 95 -32.08 21.81 -6.95
CA GLN A 95 -31.74 22.89 -7.89
C GLN A 95 -30.31 22.75 -8.44
N TRP A 96 -29.36 22.30 -7.63
CA TRP A 96 -27.99 22.01 -8.06
C TRP A 96 -27.97 20.85 -9.05
N VAL A 97 -28.62 19.73 -8.69
CA VAL A 97 -28.70 18.52 -9.53
C VAL A 97 -29.34 18.81 -10.89
N ARG A 98 -30.38 19.65 -10.94
CA ARG A 98 -31.06 20.03 -12.19
C ARG A 98 -30.29 21.07 -13.01
N GLY A 99 -29.16 21.57 -12.52
CA GLY A 99 -28.34 22.57 -13.19
C GLY A 99 -29.05 23.91 -13.40
N VAL A 100 -30.04 24.24 -12.56
CA VAL A 100 -30.89 25.44 -12.75
C VAL A 100 -30.11 26.74 -12.52
N ARG A 101 -28.97 26.69 -11.80
CA ARG A 101 -28.17 27.88 -11.46
C ARG A 101 -26.85 28.05 -12.24
N HIS A 102 -26.28 27.03 -12.88
CA HIS A 102 -24.87 27.06 -13.31
C HIS A 102 -24.61 26.62 -14.77
N LYS A 103 -25.59 26.76 -15.68
CA LYS A 103 -25.44 26.40 -17.10
C LYS A 103 -24.40 27.23 -17.91
N GLY A 104 -23.68 28.18 -17.29
CA GLY A 104 -22.74 29.07 -17.99
C GLY A 104 -21.36 29.26 -17.35
N ASP A 105 -21.10 28.69 -16.17
CA ASP A 105 -19.87 28.88 -15.40
C ASP A 105 -18.82 27.77 -15.65
N GLY A 106 -19.27 26.58 -16.02
CA GLY A 106 -18.41 25.40 -16.21
C GLY A 106 -18.40 24.43 -15.02
N SER A 107 -18.87 24.82 -13.83
CA SER A 107 -19.00 23.95 -12.65
C SER A 107 -20.38 23.28 -12.54
N SER A 108 -20.66 22.30 -13.40
CA SER A 108 -21.86 21.46 -13.26
C SER A 108 -21.78 20.56 -12.03
N PHE A 109 -22.91 20.36 -11.34
CA PHE A 109 -23.03 19.35 -10.28
C PHE A 109 -22.60 17.96 -10.82
N PRO A 110 -21.89 17.14 -10.03
CA PRO A 110 -21.34 15.87 -10.51
C PRO A 110 -22.42 14.90 -11.01
N ALA A 111 -22.01 14.04 -11.95
CA ALA A 111 -22.86 12.96 -12.42
C ALA A 111 -23.18 11.98 -11.27
N SER A 112 -24.40 11.44 -11.26
CA SER A 112 -24.77 10.41 -10.28
C SER A 112 -23.98 9.13 -10.50
N GLU A 113 -23.52 8.51 -9.42
CA GLU A 113 -22.91 7.17 -9.44
C GLU A 113 -23.91 6.11 -9.94
N GLY A 114 -25.20 6.30 -9.62
CA GLY A 114 -26.26 5.42 -10.09
C GLY A 114 -27.63 5.75 -9.50
N VAL A 115 -28.52 4.77 -9.56
CA VAL A 115 -29.90 4.85 -9.06
C VAL A 115 -30.12 3.73 -8.04
N VAL A 116 -30.54 4.09 -6.83
CA VAL A 116 -30.99 3.14 -5.80
C VAL A 116 -32.51 3.24 -5.70
N GLY A 117 -33.20 2.20 -6.17
CA GLY A 117 -34.65 2.20 -6.31
C GLY A 117 -35.13 3.23 -7.32
N ARG A 118 -35.53 4.41 -6.85
CA ARG A 118 -35.96 5.56 -7.68
C ARG A 118 -35.15 6.83 -7.43
N SER A 119 -34.18 6.78 -6.52
CA SER A 119 -33.39 7.93 -6.11
C SER A 119 -31.99 7.85 -6.70
N LEU A 120 -31.51 8.96 -7.24
CA LEU A 120 -30.12 9.10 -7.65
C LEU A 120 -29.22 9.13 -6.41
N VAL A 121 -28.02 8.55 -6.55
CA VAL A 121 -26.98 8.57 -5.53
C VAL A 121 -25.67 9.07 -6.14
N TRP A 122 -24.85 9.70 -5.32
CA TRP A 122 -23.55 10.23 -5.68
C TRP A 122 -22.51 9.74 -4.68
N ARG A 123 -21.23 9.75 -5.09
CA ARG A 123 -20.13 9.61 -4.15
C ARG A 123 -19.92 10.94 -3.43
N TRP A 124 -19.81 10.90 -2.10
CA TRP A 124 -19.58 12.13 -1.33
C TRP A 124 -18.31 12.87 -1.78
N ALA A 125 -17.22 12.15 -2.09
CA ALA A 125 -15.97 12.77 -2.54
C ALA A 125 -16.14 13.70 -3.76
N GLU A 126 -16.91 13.27 -4.77
CA GLU A 126 -17.18 14.08 -5.97
C GLU A 126 -18.09 15.27 -5.67
N VAL A 127 -19.07 15.07 -4.78
CA VAL A 127 -19.97 16.14 -4.34
C VAL A 127 -19.21 17.17 -3.52
N ASN A 128 -18.33 16.74 -2.62
CA ASN A 128 -17.53 17.63 -1.79
C ASN A 128 -16.55 18.44 -2.64
N GLU A 129 -15.87 17.82 -3.61
CA GLU A 129 -15.00 18.57 -4.54
C GLU A 129 -15.77 19.66 -5.29
N TRP A 130 -16.99 19.37 -5.77
CA TRP A 130 -17.83 20.39 -6.37
C TRP A 130 -18.24 21.47 -5.35
N LEU A 131 -18.59 21.09 -4.11
CA LEU A 131 -18.96 22.02 -3.04
C LEU A 131 -17.79 22.92 -2.60
N GLU A 132 -16.54 22.46 -2.65
CA GLU A 132 -15.35 23.27 -2.40
C GLU A 132 -15.30 24.46 -3.35
N THR A 133 -15.60 24.25 -4.63
CA THR A 133 -15.65 25.36 -5.62
C THR A 133 -16.71 26.41 -5.29
N GLN A 134 -17.70 26.05 -4.48
CA GLN A 134 -18.79 26.90 -4.01
C GLN A 134 -18.57 27.44 -2.60
N GLY A 135 -17.43 27.12 -1.95
CA GLY A 135 -17.14 27.48 -0.56
C GLY A 135 -18.05 26.79 0.46
N LEU A 136 -18.55 25.60 0.14
CA LEU A 136 -19.47 24.80 0.95
C LEU A 136 -18.93 23.41 1.30
N GLY A 137 -17.70 23.08 0.88
CA GLY A 137 -17.09 21.79 1.18
C GLY A 137 -16.55 21.71 2.62
N ASP A 138 -16.19 20.50 3.04
CA ASP A 138 -15.69 20.20 4.39
C ASP A 138 -14.16 20.27 4.54
N GLY A 139 -13.43 20.55 3.46
CA GLY A 139 -11.96 20.62 3.43
C GLY A 139 -11.25 19.27 3.50
N VAL A 140 -11.98 18.16 3.54
CA VAL A 140 -11.42 16.81 3.70
C VAL A 140 -11.22 16.15 2.34
N ASN A 141 -9.97 15.80 2.02
CA ASN A 141 -9.66 15.07 0.79
C ASN A 141 -10.06 13.60 0.94
N ARG A 142 -10.84 13.11 -0.02
CA ARG A 142 -11.25 11.70 -0.10
C ARG A 142 -10.96 11.18 -1.51
N PRO A 143 -10.63 9.89 -1.66
CA PRO A 143 -10.36 9.31 -2.97
C PRO A 143 -11.60 9.43 -3.87
N LYS A 144 -11.39 10.01 -5.05
CA LYS A 144 -12.41 10.12 -6.09
C LYS A 144 -12.68 8.77 -6.74
N ARG A 145 -13.69 8.70 -7.61
CA ARG A 145 -14.16 7.42 -8.17
C ARG A 145 -13.04 6.56 -8.78
N ASP A 146 -12.18 7.15 -9.60
CA ASP A 146 -11.10 6.43 -10.27
C ASP A 146 -10.00 6.00 -9.29
N GLU A 147 -9.72 6.82 -8.28
CA GLU A 147 -8.74 6.51 -7.23
C GLU A 147 -9.25 5.41 -6.30
N ALA A 148 -10.52 5.48 -5.89
CA ALA A 148 -11.21 4.45 -5.12
C ALA A 148 -11.17 3.10 -5.85
N LEU A 149 -11.37 3.09 -7.18
CA LEU A 149 -11.28 1.88 -7.99
C LEU A 149 -9.86 1.31 -8.05
N MET A 150 -8.83 2.17 -8.15
CA MET A 150 -7.44 1.74 -8.06
C MET A 150 -7.11 1.14 -6.70
N ILE A 151 -7.58 1.76 -5.61
CA ILE A 151 -7.40 1.27 -4.25
C ILE A 151 -8.08 -0.11 -4.07
N ASP A 152 -9.33 -0.25 -4.53
CA ASP A 152 -10.06 -1.53 -4.47
C ASP A 152 -9.36 -2.65 -5.25
N LEU A 153 -8.78 -2.32 -6.41
CA LEU A 153 -7.97 -3.27 -7.17
C LEU A 153 -6.73 -3.72 -6.38
N LEU A 154 -6.01 -2.80 -5.74
CA LEU A 154 -4.85 -3.12 -4.91
C LEU A 154 -5.23 -4.00 -3.71
N VAL A 155 -6.34 -3.67 -3.03
CA VAL A 155 -6.87 -4.47 -1.92
C VAL A 155 -7.22 -5.89 -2.40
N SER A 156 -7.96 -6.00 -3.50
CA SER A 156 -8.34 -7.30 -4.06
C SER A 156 -7.12 -8.14 -4.46
N GLN A 157 -6.09 -7.54 -5.06
CA GLN A 157 -4.85 -8.23 -5.42
C GLN A 157 -4.11 -8.75 -4.17
N SER A 158 -4.04 -7.93 -3.11
CA SER A 158 -3.42 -8.31 -1.84
C SER A 158 -4.16 -9.48 -1.16
N LEU A 159 -5.50 -9.44 -1.14
CA LEU A 159 -6.31 -10.53 -0.59
C LEU A 159 -6.16 -11.83 -1.39
N GLN A 160 -6.15 -11.74 -2.72
CA GLN A 160 -5.93 -12.91 -3.59
C GLN A 160 -4.54 -13.49 -3.41
N ALA A 161 -3.51 -12.64 -3.29
CA ALA A 161 -2.15 -13.07 -2.99
C ALA A 161 -2.12 -13.88 -1.69
N MET A 162 -2.72 -13.37 -0.61
CA MET A 162 -2.80 -14.07 0.67
C MET A 162 -3.53 -15.43 0.56
N GLN A 163 -4.70 -15.46 -0.09
CA GLN A 163 -5.48 -16.71 -0.26
C GLN A 163 -4.73 -17.77 -1.06
N GLN A 164 -3.87 -17.34 -1.99
CA GLN A 164 -3.02 -18.23 -2.79
C GLN A 164 -1.70 -18.59 -2.07
N GLY A 165 -1.52 -18.19 -0.80
CA GLY A 165 -0.28 -18.41 -0.06
C GLY A 165 0.92 -17.61 -0.60
N ARG A 166 0.66 -16.59 -1.43
CA ARG A 166 1.69 -15.66 -1.90
C ARG A 166 2.05 -14.72 -0.74
N PRO A 167 3.35 -14.47 -0.50
CA PRO A 167 3.75 -13.55 0.54
C PRO A 167 3.21 -12.15 0.27
N ALA A 168 2.75 -11.47 1.32
CA ALA A 168 2.71 -10.02 1.31
C ALA A 168 4.15 -9.50 1.19
N LEU A 169 4.41 -8.70 0.16
CA LEU A 169 5.71 -8.10 -0.06
C LEU A 169 5.84 -6.84 0.80
N GLU A 170 6.72 -6.89 1.78
CA GLU A 170 7.11 -5.72 2.55
C GLU A 170 8.37 -5.13 1.92
N VAL A 171 8.19 -4.11 1.07
CA VAL A 171 9.30 -3.47 0.39
C VAL A 171 9.85 -2.36 1.29
N VAL A 172 11.14 -2.47 1.65
CA VAL A 172 11.83 -1.50 2.49
C VAL A 172 12.95 -0.82 1.71
N ALA A 173 13.12 0.47 1.90
CA ALA A 173 14.15 1.27 1.28
C ALA A 173 14.64 2.34 2.27
N GLU A 174 15.95 2.62 2.27
CA GLU A 174 16.48 3.73 3.05
C GLU A 174 15.96 5.08 2.53
N GLN A 175 15.61 5.98 3.45
CA GLN A 175 15.28 7.36 3.14
C GLN A 175 16.55 8.23 3.26
N ASP A 176 17.43 8.12 2.27
CA ASP A 176 18.67 8.90 2.17
C ASP A 176 18.75 9.72 0.86
N GLU A 177 19.88 10.36 0.60
CA GLU A 177 20.12 11.15 -0.62
C GLU A 177 19.89 10.36 -1.93
N ARG A 178 19.85 9.02 -1.88
CA ARG A 178 19.64 8.13 -3.03
C ARG A 178 18.21 7.59 -3.10
N VAL A 179 17.26 8.22 -2.41
CA VAL A 179 15.83 7.83 -2.43
C VAL A 179 15.28 7.68 -3.85
N ASN A 180 15.67 8.55 -4.79
CA ASN A 180 15.21 8.47 -6.18
C ASN A 180 15.68 7.19 -6.90
N ASP A 181 16.92 6.77 -6.66
CA ASP A 181 17.46 5.54 -7.25
C ASP A 181 16.73 4.31 -6.67
N ARG A 182 16.43 4.33 -5.37
CA ARG A 182 15.65 3.26 -4.70
C ARG A 182 14.22 3.21 -5.21
N MET A 183 13.60 4.36 -5.44
CA MET A 183 12.27 4.45 -6.05
C MET A 183 12.25 3.81 -7.44
N ALA A 184 13.32 3.94 -8.22
CA ALA A 184 13.44 3.23 -9.50
C ALA A 184 13.51 1.70 -9.30
N VAL A 185 14.25 1.21 -8.30
CA VAL A 185 14.26 -0.22 -7.94
C VAL A 185 12.87 -0.70 -7.52
N MET A 186 12.18 0.06 -6.67
CA MET A 186 10.82 -0.27 -6.22
C MET A 186 9.83 -0.31 -7.37
N HIS A 187 9.94 0.62 -8.32
CA HIS A 187 9.09 0.66 -9.51
C HIS A 187 9.28 -0.59 -10.37
N LEU A 188 10.52 -0.92 -10.73
CA LEU A 188 10.82 -2.14 -11.51
C LEU A 188 10.45 -3.42 -10.76
N LEU A 189 10.61 -3.46 -9.43
CA LEU A 189 10.14 -4.58 -8.62
C LEU A 189 8.62 -4.71 -8.71
N GLY A 190 7.88 -3.60 -8.61
CA GLY A 190 6.43 -3.59 -8.75
C GLY A 190 5.96 -4.12 -10.10
N GLU A 191 6.65 -3.78 -11.18
CA GLU A 191 6.39 -4.34 -12.52
C GLU A 191 6.72 -5.84 -12.58
N ALA A 192 7.87 -6.26 -12.06
CA ALA A 192 8.32 -7.65 -12.08
C ALA A 192 7.42 -8.58 -11.27
N VAL A 193 6.83 -8.10 -10.17
CA VAL A 193 5.89 -8.87 -9.33
C VAL A 193 4.61 -9.25 -10.08
N GLN A 194 4.28 -8.58 -11.18
CA GLN A 194 3.17 -8.97 -12.04
C GLN A 194 3.50 -10.20 -12.91
N ASP A 195 4.78 -10.55 -13.06
CA ASP A 195 5.24 -11.73 -13.80
C ASP A 195 5.14 -12.99 -12.93
N ARG A 196 4.49 -14.03 -13.48
CA ARG A 196 4.31 -15.32 -12.81
C ARG A 196 5.64 -16.01 -12.51
N ASP A 197 6.61 -15.97 -13.42
CA ASP A 197 7.90 -16.64 -13.24
C ASP A 197 8.74 -15.92 -12.17
N PHE A 198 8.52 -14.61 -12.00
CA PHE A 198 9.13 -13.84 -10.92
C PHE A 198 8.50 -14.16 -9.56
N LEU A 199 7.18 -14.30 -9.52
CA LEU A 199 6.46 -14.70 -8.30
C LEU A 199 6.86 -16.09 -7.81
N ASP A 200 7.01 -17.05 -8.71
CA ASP A 200 7.43 -18.40 -8.33
C ASP A 200 8.84 -18.39 -7.70
N ARG A 201 9.73 -17.51 -8.21
CA ARG A 201 11.06 -17.28 -7.60
C ARG A 201 10.97 -16.64 -6.21
N LEU A 202 10.07 -15.67 -6.01
CA LEU A 202 9.84 -15.06 -4.70
C LEU A 202 9.30 -16.07 -3.67
N GLN A 203 8.44 -17.01 -4.10
CA GLN A 203 7.90 -18.05 -3.22
C GLN A 203 8.95 -19.08 -2.79
N ALA A 204 9.97 -19.31 -3.61
CA ALA A 204 11.06 -20.25 -3.31
C ALA A 204 12.05 -19.71 -2.26
N LEU A 205 11.97 -18.41 -1.93
CA LEU A 205 12.90 -17.80 -0.99
C LEU A 205 12.62 -18.28 0.45
N PRO A 206 13.68 -18.58 1.23
CA PRO A 206 13.52 -18.96 2.62
C PRO A 206 12.93 -17.79 3.42
N ARG A 207 11.99 -18.10 4.33
CA ARG A 207 11.28 -17.11 5.15
C ARG A 207 10.93 -17.68 6.53
N LYS A 208 10.97 -16.82 7.55
CA LYS A 208 10.55 -17.14 8.93
C LYS A 208 9.02 -17.14 9.03
N ASP A 209 8.36 -16.13 8.47
CA ASP A 209 6.91 -16.07 8.29
C ASP A 209 6.53 -16.47 6.86
N SER A 210 5.69 -17.49 6.71
CA SER A 210 5.21 -17.95 5.40
C SER A 210 4.29 -16.96 4.70
N HIS A 211 3.80 -15.92 5.38
CA HIS A 211 2.84 -14.96 4.83
C HIS A 211 3.47 -13.63 4.45
N ARG A 212 4.76 -13.41 4.78
CA ARG A 212 5.46 -12.16 4.51
C ARG A 212 6.83 -12.41 3.90
N LEU A 213 7.21 -11.56 2.95
CA LEU A 213 8.56 -11.54 2.40
C LEU A 213 9.03 -10.09 2.39
N LYS A 214 10.05 -9.81 3.19
CA LYS A 214 10.71 -8.50 3.18
C LYS A 214 11.67 -8.41 1.99
N VAL A 215 11.52 -7.36 1.19
CA VAL A 215 12.39 -7.06 0.05
C VAL A 215 13.10 -5.74 0.31
N VAL A 216 14.42 -5.79 0.40
CA VAL A 216 15.28 -4.63 0.65
C VAL A 216 15.69 -4.02 -0.70
N CYS A 217 15.20 -2.82 -1.00
CA CYS A 217 15.55 -2.07 -2.20
C CYS A 217 16.84 -1.27 -1.98
N SER A 218 17.90 -1.73 -2.62
CA SER A 218 19.25 -1.18 -2.47
C SER A 218 19.83 -0.67 -3.78
N VAL A 219 20.81 0.22 -3.66
CA VAL A 219 21.62 0.68 -4.78
C VAL A 219 22.99 0.04 -4.74
N LEU A 220 23.72 0.05 -5.86
CA LEU A 220 25.02 -0.61 -6.01
C LEU A 220 26.05 -0.21 -4.94
N LEU A 221 26.00 1.03 -4.49
CA LEU A 221 26.96 1.59 -3.53
C LEU A 221 26.58 1.32 -2.07
N ASP A 222 25.48 0.62 -1.79
CA ASP A 222 25.11 0.29 -0.42
C ASP A 222 26.00 -0.82 0.13
N PRO A 223 26.50 -0.67 1.38
CA PRO A 223 27.15 -1.78 2.08
C PRO A 223 26.16 -2.92 2.31
N LEU A 224 26.62 -4.17 2.13
CA LEU A 224 25.80 -5.35 2.42
C LEU A 224 25.43 -5.45 3.90
N SER A 225 26.22 -4.89 4.82
CA SER A 225 25.86 -4.80 6.24
C SER A 225 24.59 -3.97 6.45
N LYS A 226 24.43 -2.88 5.70
CA LYS A 226 23.25 -2.00 5.77
C LYS A 226 21.99 -2.71 5.26
N VAL A 227 22.14 -3.58 4.26
CA VAL A 227 21.04 -4.45 3.78
C VAL A 227 20.54 -5.37 4.90
N VAL A 228 21.46 -5.95 5.69
CA VAL A 228 21.11 -6.80 6.83
C VAL A 228 20.41 -5.99 7.93
N GLU A 229 20.89 -4.79 8.23
CA GLU A 229 20.25 -3.88 9.19
C GLU A 229 18.79 -3.57 8.79
N GLN A 230 18.53 -3.36 7.50
CA GLN A 230 17.19 -3.07 6.97
C GLN A 230 16.23 -4.28 7.00
N LEU A 231 16.72 -5.52 7.00
CA LEU A 231 15.86 -6.68 7.27
C LEU A 231 15.22 -6.56 8.66
N GLY A 232 15.96 -6.01 9.61
CA GLY A 232 15.56 -5.84 11.00
C GLY A 232 15.87 -7.07 11.86
N PRO A 233 15.87 -6.92 13.19
CA PRO A 233 16.32 -7.96 14.13
C PRO A 233 15.40 -9.19 14.18
N GLU A 234 14.13 -9.01 13.84
CA GLU A 234 13.12 -10.07 13.89
C GLU A 234 13.11 -10.96 12.64
N GLU A 235 13.70 -10.50 11.54
CA GLU A 235 13.71 -11.22 10.27
C GLU A 235 15.04 -11.92 9.97
N LEU A 236 14.95 -13.23 9.76
CA LEU A 236 16.10 -14.08 9.50
C LEU A 236 16.49 -14.12 8.02
N SER A 237 15.53 -13.86 7.12
CA SER A 237 15.71 -13.93 5.68
C SER A 237 14.71 -13.07 4.90
N GLY A 238 15.07 -12.76 3.66
CA GLY A 238 14.29 -11.94 2.73
C GLY A 238 14.91 -11.92 1.34
N ALA A 239 14.64 -10.86 0.59
CA ALA A 239 15.28 -10.62 -0.70
C ALA A 239 15.99 -9.26 -0.73
N LEU A 240 17.09 -9.21 -1.48
CA LEU A 240 17.73 -7.98 -1.91
C LEU A 240 17.32 -7.68 -3.36
N ALA A 241 16.74 -6.51 -3.59
CA ALA A 241 16.41 -5.99 -4.90
C ALA A 241 17.34 -4.83 -5.25
N ALA A 242 17.95 -4.86 -6.42
CA ALA A 242 18.82 -3.78 -6.91
C ALA A 242 18.86 -3.76 -8.44
N ILE A 243 19.13 -2.60 -9.03
CA ILE A 243 19.27 -2.45 -10.48
C ILE A 243 20.76 -2.53 -10.85
N SER A 244 21.09 -3.36 -11.84
CA SER A 244 22.44 -3.44 -12.40
C SER A 244 22.80 -2.17 -13.19
N PRO A 245 24.09 -1.94 -13.51
CA PRO A 245 24.48 -0.83 -14.39
C PRO A 245 23.79 -0.83 -15.76
N GLU A 246 23.29 -1.98 -16.23
CA GLU A 246 22.58 -2.15 -17.50
C GLU A 246 21.07 -1.89 -17.39
N GLY A 247 20.56 -1.57 -16.19
CA GLY A 247 19.14 -1.35 -15.94
C GLY A 247 18.35 -2.62 -15.64
N GLU A 248 19.01 -3.76 -15.41
CA GLU A 248 18.33 -5.02 -15.12
C GLU A 248 18.03 -5.17 -13.62
N LEU A 249 16.81 -5.58 -13.28
CA LEU A 249 16.44 -5.87 -11.89
C LEU A 249 17.08 -7.21 -11.44
N HIS A 250 17.94 -7.12 -10.41
CA HIS A 250 18.48 -8.25 -9.70
C HIS A 250 17.73 -8.48 -8.41
N LEU A 251 17.20 -9.70 -8.24
CA LEU A 251 16.59 -10.16 -7.01
C LEU A 251 17.42 -11.32 -6.46
N THR A 252 17.94 -11.17 -5.24
CA THR A 252 18.80 -12.16 -4.58
C THR A 252 18.21 -12.60 -3.25
N PRO A 253 17.97 -13.90 -3.01
CA PRO A 253 17.60 -14.37 -1.69
C PRO A 253 18.75 -14.13 -0.70
N ILE A 254 18.42 -13.52 0.43
CA ILE A 254 19.40 -13.20 1.47
C ILE A 254 18.90 -13.66 2.83
N ALA A 255 19.86 -13.96 3.71
CA ALA A 255 19.63 -14.28 5.11
C ALA A 255 20.58 -13.45 5.97
N ALA A 256 20.04 -12.88 7.05
CA ALA A 256 20.83 -12.14 8.04
C ALA A 256 21.83 -13.06 8.77
N THR A 257 21.51 -14.35 8.85
CA THR A 257 22.31 -15.39 9.51
C THR A 257 22.49 -16.61 8.60
N ARG A 258 23.36 -17.54 8.99
CA ARG A 258 23.53 -18.80 8.26
C ARG A 258 22.32 -19.71 8.47
N LEU A 259 21.56 -19.94 7.41
CA LEU A 259 20.42 -20.86 7.38
C LEU A 259 20.74 -22.10 6.51
N PRO A 260 20.07 -23.24 6.71
CA PRO A 260 20.20 -24.39 5.82
C PRO A 260 19.96 -24.01 4.36
N GLY A 261 20.86 -24.42 3.46
CA GLY A 261 20.78 -24.09 2.02
C GLY A 261 21.32 -22.71 1.63
N THR A 262 21.78 -21.90 2.59
CA THR A 262 22.44 -20.61 2.28
C THR A 262 23.95 -20.75 2.10
N VAL A 263 24.50 -19.98 1.17
CA VAL A 263 25.94 -19.85 0.94
C VAL A 263 26.45 -18.58 1.66
N PRO A 264 27.41 -18.69 2.60
CA PRO A 264 27.98 -17.51 3.23
C PRO A 264 28.72 -16.63 2.24
N ILE A 265 28.50 -15.33 2.33
CA ILE A 265 29.07 -14.38 1.37
C ILE A 265 30.60 -14.29 1.45
N GLN A 266 31.20 -14.71 2.57
CA GLN A 266 32.65 -14.79 2.73
C GLN A 266 33.26 -15.93 1.92
N GLU A 267 32.53 -17.02 1.70
CA GLU A 267 32.97 -18.12 0.82
C GLU A 267 33.07 -17.66 -0.65
N LEU A 268 32.43 -16.54 -0.99
CA LEU A 268 32.48 -15.88 -2.30
C LEU A 268 33.57 -14.79 -2.38
N GLY A 269 34.34 -14.58 -1.30
CA GLY A 269 35.41 -13.59 -1.23
C GLY A 269 34.94 -12.17 -0.90
N LEU A 270 33.69 -11.99 -0.47
CA LEU A 270 33.16 -10.69 -0.08
C LEU A 270 33.32 -10.47 1.44
N GLY A 271 33.98 -9.37 1.81
CA GLY A 271 34.25 -8.97 3.20
C GLY A 271 33.23 -7.99 3.77
N LYS A 272 33.49 -7.50 5.00
CA LYS A 272 32.59 -6.57 5.73
C LYS A 272 32.31 -5.24 5.00
N SER A 273 33.22 -4.80 4.14
CA SER A 273 33.08 -3.58 3.34
C SER A 273 32.47 -3.83 1.96
N ALA A 274 32.04 -5.06 1.65
CA ALA A 274 31.46 -5.39 0.36
C ALA A 274 30.12 -4.68 0.17
N THR A 275 29.89 -4.26 -1.06
CA THR A 275 28.71 -3.53 -1.48
C THR A 275 27.75 -4.42 -2.28
N VAL A 276 26.53 -3.95 -2.46
CA VAL A 276 25.55 -4.58 -3.37
C VAL A 276 26.11 -4.71 -4.78
N GLY A 277 26.90 -3.73 -5.25
CA GLY A 277 27.57 -3.76 -6.54
C GLY A 277 28.58 -4.90 -6.68
N ASP A 278 29.35 -5.18 -5.63
CA ASP A 278 30.31 -6.30 -5.62
C ASP A 278 29.58 -7.66 -5.76
N LEU A 279 28.44 -7.80 -5.08
CA LEU A 279 27.60 -8.99 -5.19
C LEU A 279 27.00 -9.15 -6.59
N ILE A 280 26.43 -8.08 -7.16
CA ILE A 280 25.86 -8.12 -8.51
C ILE A 280 26.94 -8.45 -9.54
N LEU A 281 28.16 -7.93 -9.36
CA LEU A 281 29.29 -8.26 -10.23
C LEU A 281 29.62 -9.76 -10.19
N LEU A 282 29.61 -10.39 -9.03
CA LEU A 282 29.81 -11.85 -8.91
C LEU A 282 28.72 -12.63 -9.65
N GLN A 283 27.47 -12.23 -9.49
CA GLN A 283 26.33 -12.86 -10.17
C GLN A 283 26.43 -12.73 -11.70
N ARG A 284 26.77 -11.53 -12.18
CA ARG A 284 26.93 -11.25 -13.60
C ARG A 284 28.08 -12.03 -14.24
N ASN A 285 29.16 -12.22 -13.48
CA ASN A 285 30.29 -13.03 -13.94
C ASN A 285 30.02 -14.54 -13.85
N GLY A 286 28.81 -14.97 -13.48
CA GLY A 286 28.42 -16.37 -13.36
C GLY A 286 29.12 -17.11 -12.22
N ARG A 287 29.75 -16.39 -11.28
CA ARG A 287 30.40 -17.01 -10.11
C ARG A 287 29.39 -17.55 -9.12
N ILE A 288 28.19 -16.98 -9.11
CA ILE A 288 27.06 -17.46 -8.33
C ILE A 288 25.76 -17.20 -9.08
N ASP A 289 24.84 -18.15 -9.03
CA ASP A 289 23.52 -17.97 -9.63
C ASP A 289 22.70 -16.95 -8.83
N ARG A 290 21.87 -16.15 -9.51
CA ARG A 290 21.05 -15.10 -8.89
C ARG A 290 20.05 -15.64 -7.88
N GLY A 291 19.56 -16.87 -8.09
CA GLY A 291 18.64 -17.55 -7.19
C GLY A 291 19.32 -18.21 -5.99
N THR A 292 20.65 -18.18 -5.90
CA THR A 292 21.38 -18.81 -4.78
C THR A 292 21.12 -18.05 -3.49
N PRO A 293 20.57 -18.68 -2.43
CA PRO A 293 20.36 -18.00 -1.16
C PRO A 293 21.68 -17.68 -0.45
N LEU A 294 21.87 -16.43 -0.03
CA LEU A 294 23.13 -15.97 0.56
C LEU A 294 22.99 -15.63 2.04
N ALA A 295 23.90 -16.10 2.87
CA ALA A 295 24.02 -15.63 4.24
C ALA A 295 24.96 -14.42 4.30
N LEU A 296 24.41 -13.27 4.65
CA LEU A 296 25.11 -11.99 4.76
C LEU A 296 25.75 -11.77 6.14
N SER A 297 25.67 -12.76 7.04
CA SER A 297 26.32 -12.69 8.35
C SER A 297 27.83 -12.60 8.18
N PHE A 298 28.43 -11.46 8.52
CA PHE A 298 29.86 -11.32 8.64
C PHE A 298 30.28 -11.69 10.06
N ALA A 299 30.79 -12.93 10.23
CA ALA A 299 31.37 -13.38 11.49
C ALA A 299 32.41 -12.37 12.06
#